data_AF-A0A432U7Z6-F1
#
_entry.id   AF-A0A432U7Z6-F1
#
_cell.length_a   1.000
_cell.length_b   1.000
_cell.length_c   1.000
_cell.angle_alpha   90.00
_cell.angle_beta   90.00
_cell.angle_gamma   90.00
#
_symmetry.space_group_name_H-M   'P 1'
#
loop_
_entity.id
_entity.type
_entity.pdbx_description
1 polymer ?
#
loop_
_entity_poly.entity_id
_entity_poly.type
_entity_poly.pdbx_seq_one_letter_code
_entity_poly.pdbx_strand_id
1 'polypeptide(L)' 'LTASKEQLDAKLEEMSQMYGENAQQMIDYYNEDPTRLTHVELLVVEKMVQDVVLEKADVTIKNKKFQEVTAPAAQRA' A
#
# COMPACT_ATOMS: atom_id res chain seq x y z
N LEU A 1 -15.58 -0.59 -6.75
CA LEU A 1 -14.76 -0.09 -5.62
C LEU A 1 -14.28 1.29 -6.03
N THR A 2 -14.42 2.26 -5.15
CA THR A 2 -14.01 3.65 -5.40
C THR A 2 -13.32 4.12 -4.13
N ALA A 3 -12.14 4.75 -4.25
CA ALA A 3 -11.42 5.25 -3.09
C ALA A 3 -12.19 6.42 -2.48
N SER A 4 -12.38 6.40 -1.17
CA SER A 4 -12.88 7.57 -0.45
C SER A 4 -11.79 8.64 -0.32
N LYS A 5 -12.19 9.90 -0.11
CA LYS A 5 -11.24 10.99 0.15
C LYS A 5 -10.31 10.67 1.32
N GLU A 6 -10.84 10.11 2.40
CA GLU A 6 -10.05 9.73 3.58
C GLU A 6 -8.96 8.71 3.25
N GLN A 7 -9.26 7.72 2.39
CA GLN A 7 -8.26 6.74 1.96
C GLN A 7 -7.21 7.34 1.03
N LEU A 8 -7.59 8.31 0.18
CA LEU A 8 -6.63 9.04 -0.65
C LEU A 8 -5.71 9.91 0.21
N ASP A 9 -6.28 10.67 1.15
CA ASP A 9 -5.53 11.51 2.08
C ASP A 9 -4.57 10.66 2.92
N ALA A 10 -5.02 9.52 3.46
CA ALA A 10 -4.17 8.56 4.18
C ALA A 10 -3.04 7.99 3.30
N LYS A 11 -3.31 7.72 2.02
CA LYS A 11 -2.27 7.22 1.10
C LYS A 11 -1.24 8.29 0.76
N LEU A 12 -1.66 9.55 0.62
CA LEU A 12 -0.74 10.68 0.45
C LEU A 12 0.13 10.87 1.69
N GLU A 13 -0.45 10.78 2.89
CA GLU A 13 0.31 10.81 4.15
C GLU A 13 1.35 9.69 4.20
N GLU A 14 0.98 8.44 3.88
CA GLU A 14 1.91 7.31 3.81
C GLU A 14 3.06 7.57 2.82
N MET A 15 2.73 8.01 1.60
CA MET A 15 3.73 8.30 0.57
C MET A 15 4.63 9.48 0.97
N SER A 16 4.11 10.47 1.69
CA SER A 16 4.85 11.68 2.11
C SER A 16 5.99 11.35 3.08
N GLN A 17 5.90 10.24 3.82
CA GLN A 17 6.93 9.82 4.78
C GLN A 17 8.29 9.58 4.09
N MET A 18 8.29 9.25 2.80
CA MET A 18 9.53 9.06 2.02
C MET A 18 10.23 10.39 1.65
N TYR A 19 9.55 11.52 1.80
CA TYR A 19 10.03 12.84 1.38
C TYR A 19 10.63 13.67 2.52
N GLY A 20 10.58 13.18 3.76
CA GLY A 20 11.18 13.83 4.92
C GLY A 20 10.65 15.26 5.12
N GLU A 21 11.55 16.25 5.14
CA GLU A 21 11.20 17.67 5.29
C GLU A 21 10.30 18.22 4.17
N ASN A 22 10.25 17.55 3.01
CA ASN A 22 9.42 17.93 1.87
C ASN A 22 8.05 17.22 1.84
N ALA A 23 7.66 16.53 2.92
CA ALA A 23 6.39 15.80 3.00
C ALA A 23 5.17 16.68 2.67
N GLN A 24 5.09 17.88 3.25
CA GLN A 24 3.97 18.80 3.00
C GLN A 24 3.93 19.29 1.55
N GLN A 25 5.10 19.60 0.97
CA GLN A 25 5.20 20.03 -0.43
C GLN A 25 4.68 18.95 -1.39
N MET A 26 4.94 17.67 -1.08
CA MET A 26 4.41 16.55 -1.86
C MET A 26 2.89 16.48 -1.75
N ILE A 27 2.32 16.59 -0.55
CA ILE A 27 0.87 16.55 -0.34
C ILE A 27 0.19 17.71 -1.10
N ASP A 28 0.74 18.91 -0.98
CA ASP A 28 0.24 20.11 -1.67
C ASP A 28 0.25 19.91 -3.19
N TYR A 29 1.34 19.34 -3.74
CA TYR A 29 1.44 19.03 -5.17
C TYR A 29 0.30 18.14 -5.68
N TYR A 30 -0.15 17.13 -4.92
CA TYR A 30 -1.27 16.29 -5.33
C TYR A 30 -2.63 16.98 -5.14
N ASN A 31 -2.77 17.82 -4.11
CA ASN A 31 -4.02 18.52 -3.81
C ASN A 31 -4.31 19.69 -4.78
N GLU A 32 -3.29 20.27 -5.39
CA GLU A 32 -3.42 21.35 -6.38
C GLU A 32 -4.16 20.94 -7.65
N ASP A 33 -4.09 19.66 -8.03
CA ASP A 33 -4.65 19.16 -9.29
C ASP A 33 -5.21 17.75 -9.10
N PRO A 34 -6.55 17.59 -9.07
CA PRO A 34 -7.20 16.30 -8.88
C PRO A 34 -6.80 15.24 -9.92
N THR A 35 -6.33 15.64 -11.10
CA THR A 35 -5.89 14.66 -12.12
C THR A 35 -4.65 13.90 -11.68
N ARG A 36 -3.82 14.49 -10.79
CA ARG A 36 -2.63 13.86 -10.20
C ARG A 36 -2.98 12.74 -9.23
N LEU A 37 -4.19 12.77 -8.65
CA LEU A 37 -4.66 11.73 -7.73
C LEU A 37 -5.05 10.43 -8.42
N THR A 38 -5.21 10.42 -9.75
CA THR A 38 -5.64 9.22 -10.50
C THR A 38 -4.77 8.00 -10.19
N HIS A 39 -3.44 8.16 -10.13
CA HIS A 39 -2.54 7.05 -9.81
C HIS A 39 -2.61 6.65 -8.33
N VAL A 40 -2.74 7.63 -7.43
CA VAL A 40 -2.90 7.39 -5.99
C VAL A 40 -4.20 6.61 -5.73
N GLU A 41 -5.28 6.96 -6.42
CA GLU A 41 -6.56 6.24 -6.37
C GLU A 41 -6.41 4.78 -6.83
N LEU A 42 -5.66 4.52 -7.91
CA LEU A 42 -5.42 3.15 -8.35
C LEU A 42 -4.68 2.32 -7.30
N LEU A 43 -3.69 2.87 -6.61
CA LEU A 43 -2.98 2.18 -5.53
C LEU A 43 -3.91 1.85 -4.35
N VAL A 44 -4.80 2.78 -4.00
CA VAL A 44 -5.81 2.55 -2.95
C VAL A 44 -6.80 1.47 -3.37
N VAL A 45 -7.34 1.55 -4.58
CA VAL A 45 -8.27 0.56 -5.11
C VAL A 45 -7.62 -0.82 -5.21
N GLU A 46 -6.35 -0.90 -5.61
CA GLU A 46 -5.60 -2.16 -5.62
C GLU A 46 -5.56 -2.79 -4.23
N LYS A 47 -5.21 -2.01 -3.20
CA LYS A 47 -5.22 -2.49 -1.82
C LYS A 47 -6.62 -2.94 -1.36
N MET A 48 -7.66 -2.17 -1.70
CA MET A 48 -9.05 -2.56 -1.40
C MET A 48 -9.43 -3.89 -2.05
N VAL A 49 -9.02 -4.13 -3.30
CA VAL A 49 -9.24 -5.41 -3.98
C VAL A 49 -8.49 -6.54 -3.28
N GLN A 50 -7.23 -6.34 -2.90
CA GLN A 50 -6.45 -7.33 -2.15
C GLN A 50 -7.16 -7.72 -0.84
N ASP A 51 -7.68 -6.74 -0.10
CA ASP A 51 -8.38 -6.97 1.16
C ASP A 51 -9.68 -7.77 0.94
N VAL A 52 -10.47 -7.42 -0.08
CA VAL A 52 -11.68 -8.19 -0.46
C VAL A 52 -11.35 -9.63 -0.86
N VAL A 53 -10.21 -9.85 -1.52
CA VAL A 53 -9.76 -11.21 -1.86
C VAL A 53 -9.35 -11.97 -0.61
N LEU A 54 -8.59 -11.35 0.30
CA LEU A 54 -8.16 -11.96 1.56
C LEU A 54 -9.33 -12.31 2.47
N GLU A 55 -10.36 -11.48 2.55
CA GLU A 55 -11.59 -11.74 3.32
C GLU A 55 -12.32 -13.01 2.87
N LYS A 56 -12.20 -13.34 1.57
CA LYS A 56 -12.88 -14.49 0.96
C LYS A 56 -11.99 -15.72 0.82
N ALA A 57 -10.69 -15.58 1.09
CA ALA A 57 -9.73 -16.65 0.89
C ALA A 57 -9.67 -17.58 2.12
N ASP A 58 -9.46 -18.88 1.88
CA ASP A 58 -9.10 -19.82 2.94
C ASP A 58 -7.63 -19.59 3.35
N VAL A 59 -7.42 -18.79 4.39
CA VAL A 59 -6.08 -18.44 4.89
C VAL A 59 -5.60 -19.47 5.92
N THR A 60 -4.43 -20.06 5.67
CA THR A 60 -3.76 -20.96 6.63
C THR A 60 -2.55 -20.27 7.25
N ILE A 61 -2.56 -20.12 8.58
CA ILE A 61 -1.40 -19.60 9.34
C ILE A 61 -0.39 -20.73 9.54
N LYS A 62 0.87 -20.49 9.17
CA LYS A 62 1.99 -21.44 9.38
C LYS A 62 3.07 -20.78 10.22
N ASN A 63 3.36 -21.34 11.39
CA ASN A 63 4.49 -20.91 12.21
C ASN A 63 5.80 -21.37 11.57
N LYS A 64 6.68 -20.42 11.24
CA LYS A 64 8.01 -20.66 10.68
C LYS A 64 9.05 -19.86 11.45
N LYS A 65 10.25 -20.42 11.60
CA LYS A 65 11.41 -19.69 12.12
C LYS A 65 11.85 -18.64 11.11
N PHE A 66 12.46 -17.56 11.61
CA PHE A 66 13.00 -16.48 10.77
C PHE A 66 13.88 -17.01 9.62
N GLN A 67 14.81 -17.93 9.92
CA GLN A 67 15.71 -18.54 8.95
C GLN A 67 14.97 -19.25 7.79
N GLU A 68 13.81 -19.85 8.04
CA GLU A 68 13.04 -20.53 7.01
C GLU A 68 12.43 -19.55 6.00
N VAL A 69 12.17 -18.30 6.43
CA VAL A 69 11.57 -17.25 5.60
C VAL A 69 12.64 -16.44 4.87
N THR A 70 13.81 -16.25 5.47
CA THR A 70 14.90 -15.42 4.92
C THR A 70 16.01 -16.18 4.20
N ALA A 71 16.06 -17.51 4.31
CA ALA A 71 17.05 -18.30 3.58
C ALA A 71 16.89 -18.15 2.05
N PRO A 72 18.00 -18.00 1.30
CA PRO A 72 17.99 -17.99 -0.17
C PRO A 72 17.33 -19.24 -0.75
N ALA A 73 16.65 -19.09 -1.89
CA ALA A 73 15.85 -20.16 -2.51
C ALA A 73 16.61 -21.48 -2.75
N ALA A 74 17.95 -21.43 -2.90
CA ALA A 74 18.81 -22.60 -3.10
C ALA A 74 18.84 -23.59 -1.91
N GLN A 75 18.36 -23.19 -0.73
CA GLN A 75 18.44 -23.99 0.49
C GLN A 75 17.10 -24.64 0.90
N ARG A 76 16.08 -24.54 0.04
CA ARG A 76 14.72 -25.08 0.26
C ARG A 76 14.42 -26.36 -0.53
N ALA A 77 15.42 -26.95 -1.19
CA ALA A 77 15.33 -28.19 -1.96
C ALA A 77 15.64 -29.43 -1.10
#